data_AF-A0A921AUB0-F1
#
_entry.id   AF-A0A921AUB0-F1
#
_cell.length_a   1.000
_cell.length_b   1.000
_cell.length_c   1.000
_cell.angle_alpha   90.00
_cell.angle_beta   90.00
_cell.angle_gamma   90.00
#
_symmetry.space_group_name_H-M   'P 1'
#
loop_
_entity.id
_entity.type
_entity.pdbx_description
1 polymer ?
#
loop_
_entity_poly.entity_id
_entity_poly.type
_entity_poly.pdbx_seq_one_letter_code
_entity_poly.pdbx_strand_id
1 'polypeptide(L)'
;MKYAYYPGCSGHGTSVEYEVSTRAVCNALNMDLVEIEDWNCCGSTPAHSISHELSGALAARNLTQAAKTGADCVISPCPSCSSNLKMARYRMQKPDFKARVDELLDEPTPANAEGGADLMETYSVLQAIVEHVGIENVASRVTYPLEGLKVVTYYGCLLSRPAQVAQFDDPENPVSLDNIMRALGAEVLPFALKTECCGAAMGIPDVRVPGSLSGRILDTAKAVGAEAVITACPLCHMNLDLRQRQAARISKKSFFGLPVFYYTQMIALAFGLPKDAMRLDKLAVNPYPLLDKIAERRKARVAAELESMKAAGAAS
;
A
#
# COMPACT_ATOMS: atom_id res chain seq x y z
N MET A 1 -14.86 4.80 -14.56
CA MET A 1 -13.73 3.92 -14.88
C MET A 1 -13.92 2.64 -14.09
N LYS A 2 -13.84 1.50 -14.77
CA LYS A 2 -13.99 0.17 -14.21
C LYS A 2 -12.61 -0.45 -14.05
N TYR A 3 -12.35 -1.06 -12.90
CA TYR A 3 -11.04 -1.60 -12.54
C TYR A 3 -11.09 -3.11 -12.35
N ALA A 4 -10.22 -3.83 -13.07
CA ALA A 4 -9.96 -5.24 -12.79
C ALA A 4 -9.13 -5.33 -11.50
N TYR A 5 -9.78 -5.74 -10.42
CA TYR A 5 -9.19 -5.76 -9.09
C TYR A 5 -8.46 -7.09 -8.84
N TYR A 6 -7.16 -6.99 -8.58
CA TYR A 6 -6.31 -8.12 -8.24
C TYR A 6 -5.91 -8.08 -6.75
N PRO A 7 -6.59 -8.80 -5.85
CA PRO A 7 -6.30 -8.77 -4.42
C PRO A 7 -4.95 -9.42 -4.08
N GLY A 8 -4.53 -10.39 -4.89
CA GLY A 8 -3.35 -11.22 -4.64
C GLY A 8 -3.50 -12.12 -3.41
N CYS A 9 -2.48 -12.97 -3.18
CA CYS A 9 -2.54 -13.96 -2.10
C CYS A 9 -2.58 -13.36 -0.69
N SER A 10 -1.97 -12.18 -0.48
CA SER A 10 -1.99 -11.52 0.84
C SER A 10 -3.39 -11.02 1.20
N GLY A 11 -4.15 -10.47 0.25
CA GLY A 11 -5.50 -9.95 0.52
C GLY A 11 -6.47 -11.04 0.99
N HIS A 12 -6.35 -12.25 0.43
CA HIS A 12 -7.18 -13.40 0.81
C HIS A 12 -6.60 -14.22 1.99
N GLY A 13 -5.43 -13.85 2.50
CA GLY A 13 -4.70 -14.64 3.50
C GLY A 13 -4.17 -13.80 4.65
N THR A 14 -2.94 -13.32 4.52
CA THR A 14 -2.19 -12.73 5.63
C THR A 14 -2.52 -11.27 5.95
N SER A 15 -3.33 -10.60 5.12
CA SER A 15 -3.58 -9.17 5.18
C SER A 15 -5.03 -8.82 4.87
N VAL A 16 -5.97 -9.56 5.45
CA VAL A 16 -7.42 -9.40 5.23
C VAL A 16 -7.89 -7.99 5.63
N GLU A 17 -7.31 -7.40 6.68
CA GLU A 17 -7.56 -6.02 7.09
C GLU A 17 -7.19 -4.99 6.03
N TYR A 18 -6.14 -5.27 5.23
CA TYR A 18 -5.77 -4.41 4.12
C TYR A 18 -6.76 -4.53 2.96
N GLU A 19 -7.21 -5.76 2.66
CA GLU A 19 -8.20 -6.05 1.63
C GLU A 19 -9.54 -5.38 1.94
N VAL A 20 -10.06 -5.57 3.15
CA VAL A 20 -11.35 -4.99 3.59
C VAL A 20 -11.29 -3.46 3.53
N SER A 21 -10.21 -2.86 4.06
CA SER A 21 -10.06 -1.40 4.03
C SER A 21 -9.84 -0.85 2.62
N THR A 22 -9.12 -1.57 1.75
CA THR A 22 -8.94 -1.21 0.34
C THR A 22 -10.28 -1.12 -0.37
N ARG A 23 -11.11 -2.17 -0.31
CA ARG A 23 -12.43 -2.16 -0.97
C ARG A 23 -13.33 -1.07 -0.42
N ALA A 24 -13.36 -0.90 0.90
CA ALA A 24 -14.19 0.12 1.54
C ALA A 24 -13.82 1.53 1.07
N VAL A 25 -12.51 1.83 1.00
CA VAL A 25 -12.00 3.12 0.51
C VAL A 25 -12.28 3.31 -0.97
N CYS A 26 -11.98 2.30 -1.81
CA CYS A 26 -12.27 2.37 -3.24
C CYS A 26 -13.76 2.62 -3.51
N ASN A 27 -14.65 1.91 -2.82
CA ASN A 27 -16.09 2.14 -2.90
C ASN A 27 -16.48 3.56 -2.45
N ALA A 28 -15.92 4.04 -1.32
CA ALA A 28 -16.16 5.41 -0.85
C ALA A 28 -15.63 6.48 -1.82
N LEU A 29 -14.63 6.16 -2.63
CA LEU A 29 -14.08 7.01 -3.69
C LEU A 29 -14.77 6.81 -5.05
N ASN A 30 -15.85 6.02 -5.12
CA ASN A 30 -16.57 5.68 -6.35
C ASN A 30 -15.68 4.99 -7.41
N MET A 31 -14.71 4.18 -6.98
CA MET A 31 -13.94 3.31 -7.86
C MET A 31 -14.68 1.99 -8.06
N ASP A 32 -15.12 1.72 -9.29
CA ASP A 32 -15.86 0.50 -9.65
C ASP A 32 -14.89 -0.69 -9.79
N LEU A 33 -14.86 -1.55 -8.77
CA LEU A 33 -13.96 -2.71 -8.71
C LEU A 33 -14.68 -3.99 -9.14
N VAL A 34 -14.11 -4.67 -10.13
CA VAL A 34 -14.49 -6.04 -10.50
C VAL A 34 -13.31 -6.95 -10.26
N GLU A 35 -13.46 -7.88 -9.31
CA GLU A 35 -12.40 -8.83 -9.03
C GLU A 35 -12.15 -9.75 -10.24
N ILE A 36 -10.88 -9.99 -10.53
CA ILE A 36 -10.47 -10.95 -11.56
C ILE A 36 -10.89 -12.35 -11.12
N GLU A 37 -11.60 -13.10 -11.95
CA GLU A 37 -11.92 -14.48 -11.61
C GLU A 37 -10.73 -15.41 -11.87
N ASP A 38 -10.58 -16.45 -11.03
CA ASP A 38 -9.58 -17.51 -11.19
C ASP A 38 -8.14 -16.98 -11.36
N TRP A 39 -7.78 -15.94 -10.61
CA TRP A 39 -6.41 -15.44 -10.56
C TRP A 39 -5.48 -16.40 -9.80
N ASN A 40 -4.19 -16.41 -10.14
CA ASN A 40 -3.14 -17.11 -9.42
C ASN A 40 -2.17 -16.13 -8.72
N CYS A 41 -1.36 -16.62 -7.78
CA CYS A 41 -0.32 -15.80 -7.15
C CYS A 41 0.65 -15.22 -8.20
N CYS A 42 1.05 -13.96 -8.05
CA CYS A 42 1.99 -13.26 -8.93
C CYS A 42 3.44 -13.77 -8.84
N GLY A 43 3.71 -14.76 -7.99
CA GLY A 43 5.02 -15.37 -7.78
C GLY A 43 5.98 -14.58 -6.86
N SER A 44 5.65 -13.33 -6.53
CA SER A 44 6.47 -12.41 -5.72
C SER A 44 7.97 -12.48 -6.07
N THR A 45 8.86 -12.37 -5.09
CA THR A 45 10.32 -12.51 -5.27
C THR A 45 10.77 -13.91 -5.68
N PRO A 46 10.24 -15.02 -5.10
CA PRO A 46 10.75 -16.35 -5.41
C PRO A 46 10.67 -16.72 -6.89
N ALA A 47 9.55 -16.41 -7.58
CA ALA A 47 9.40 -16.78 -8.98
C ALA A 47 10.50 -16.18 -9.87
N HIS A 48 10.70 -14.86 -9.81
CA HIS A 48 11.69 -14.21 -10.67
C HIS A 48 13.13 -14.46 -10.25
N SER A 49 13.37 -14.89 -9.01
CA SER A 49 14.71 -15.32 -8.57
C SER A 49 15.16 -16.65 -9.17
N ILE A 50 14.20 -17.48 -9.63
CA ILE A 50 14.46 -18.79 -10.23
C ILE A 50 14.29 -18.75 -11.75
N SER A 51 13.18 -18.19 -12.24
CA SER A 51 12.90 -18.10 -13.67
C SER A 51 12.10 -16.84 -13.99
N HIS A 52 12.65 -16.04 -14.90
CA HIS A 52 11.97 -14.85 -15.40
C HIS A 52 10.76 -15.22 -16.27
N GLU A 53 10.83 -16.30 -17.04
CA GLU A 53 9.74 -16.86 -17.82
C GLU A 53 8.59 -17.32 -16.92
N LEU A 54 8.87 -18.06 -15.82
CA LEU A 54 7.85 -18.46 -14.85
C LEU A 54 7.15 -17.24 -14.22
N SER A 55 7.93 -16.24 -13.81
CA SER A 55 7.36 -14.99 -13.29
C SER A 55 6.52 -14.26 -14.34
N GLY A 56 6.93 -14.32 -15.61
CA GLY A 56 6.17 -13.79 -16.74
C GLY A 56 4.84 -14.52 -16.91
N ALA A 57 4.86 -15.85 -16.97
CA ALA A 57 3.68 -16.69 -17.15
C ALA A 57 2.63 -16.49 -16.05
N LEU A 58 3.05 -16.49 -14.78
CA LEU A 58 2.14 -16.27 -13.64
C LEU A 58 1.44 -14.91 -13.72
N ALA A 59 2.15 -13.86 -14.12
CA ALA A 59 1.60 -12.51 -14.26
C ALA A 59 0.76 -12.36 -15.52
N ALA A 60 1.23 -12.90 -16.65
CA ALA A 60 0.56 -12.90 -17.94
C ALA A 60 -0.80 -13.58 -17.87
N ARG A 61 -0.90 -14.75 -17.21
CA ARG A 61 -2.18 -15.45 -16.97
C ARG A 61 -3.20 -14.54 -16.29
N ASN A 62 -2.79 -13.84 -15.23
CA ASN A 62 -3.67 -12.90 -14.53
C ASN A 62 -4.10 -11.71 -15.42
N LEU A 63 -3.20 -11.18 -16.25
CA LEU A 63 -3.51 -10.09 -17.19
C LEU A 63 -4.48 -10.54 -18.29
N THR A 64 -4.35 -11.78 -18.77
CA THR A 64 -5.31 -12.39 -19.70
C THR A 64 -6.68 -12.57 -19.06
N GLN A 65 -6.75 -13.02 -17.80
CA GLN A 65 -8.03 -13.11 -17.07
C GLN A 65 -8.64 -11.72 -16.83
N ALA A 66 -7.81 -10.72 -16.51
CA ALA A 66 -8.27 -9.36 -16.32
C ALA A 66 -8.97 -8.80 -17.57
N ALA A 67 -8.45 -9.11 -18.77
CA ALA A 67 -9.04 -8.64 -20.03
C ALA A 67 -10.49 -9.12 -20.22
N LYS A 68 -10.85 -10.29 -19.67
CA LYS A 68 -12.21 -10.85 -19.74
C LYS A 68 -13.23 -10.09 -18.90
N THR A 69 -12.78 -9.25 -17.96
CA THR A 69 -13.67 -8.45 -17.10
C THR A 69 -14.30 -7.25 -17.82
N GLY A 70 -13.74 -6.86 -18.97
CA GLY A 70 -14.11 -5.63 -19.69
C GLY A 70 -13.79 -4.35 -18.90
N ALA A 71 -12.84 -4.40 -17.97
CA ALA A 71 -12.35 -3.24 -17.24
C ALA A 71 -11.36 -2.41 -18.08
N ASP A 72 -11.10 -1.18 -17.64
CA ASP A 72 -10.21 -0.25 -18.34
C ASP A 72 -8.73 -0.53 -18.02
N CYS A 73 -8.44 -0.94 -16.78
CA CYS A 73 -7.09 -1.27 -16.30
C CYS A 73 -7.15 -2.22 -15.10
N VAL A 74 -5.99 -2.80 -14.74
CA VAL A 74 -5.81 -3.62 -13.55
C VAL A 74 -5.34 -2.77 -12.39
N ILE A 75 -5.86 -3.01 -11.19
CA ILE A 75 -5.30 -2.43 -9.96
C ILE A 75 -5.03 -3.50 -8.90
N SER A 76 -3.98 -3.31 -8.10
CA SER A 76 -3.68 -4.19 -6.97
C SER A 76 -3.22 -3.39 -5.74
N PRO A 77 -3.67 -3.75 -4.52
CA PRO A 77 -3.19 -3.11 -3.30
C PRO A 77 -1.75 -3.51 -2.95
N CYS A 78 -1.28 -4.65 -3.44
CA CYS A 78 0.04 -5.19 -3.11
C CYS A 78 1.10 -4.70 -4.11
N PRO A 79 2.16 -3.98 -3.67
CA PRO A 79 3.20 -3.48 -4.57
C PRO A 79 3.97 -4.58 -5.31
N SER A 80 4.14 -5.76 -4.69
CA SER A 80 4.76 -6.90 -5.38
C SER A 80 3.89 -7.44 -6.51
N CYS A 81 2.57 -7.39 -6.34
CA CYS A 81 1.62 -7.83 -7.36
C CYS A 81 1.63 -6.86 -8.55
N SER A 82 1.42 -5.56 -8.29
CA SER A 82 1.46 -4.54 -9.35
C SER A 82 2.82 -4.49 -10.05
N SER A 83 3.93 -4.62 -9.31
CA SER A 83 5.27 -4.65 -9.88
C SER A 83 5.49 -5.84 -10.81
N ASN A 84 5.12 -7.07 -10.40
CA ASN A 84 5.28 -8.25 -11.26
C ASN A 84 4.40 -8.21 -12.51
N LEU A 85 3.16 -7.71 -12.40
CA LEU A 85 2.27 -7.52 -13.55
C LEU A 85 2.86 -6.50 -14.55
N LYS A 86 3.29 -5.32 -14.06
CA LYS A 86 3.98 -4.30 -14.89
C LYS A 86 5.26 -4.85 -15.52
N MET A 87 6.06 -5.60 -14.77
CA MET A 87 7.30 -6.22 -15.27
C MET A 87 7.04 -7.25 -16.37
N ALA A 88 5.98 -8.05 -16.25
CA ALA A 88 5.58 -9.00 -17.28
C ALA A 88 5.17 -8.27 -18.56
N ARG A 89 4.27 -7.27 -18.46
CA ARG A 89 3.89 -6.39 -19.57
C ARG A 89 5.10 -5.77 -20.25
N TYR A 90 6.03 -5.21 -19.48
CA TYR A 90 7.26 -4.60 -19.99
C TYR A 90 8.16 -5.61 -20.72
N ARG A 91 8.43 -6.78 -20.13
CA ARG A 91 9.33 -7.79 -20.73
C ARG A 91 8.73 -8.44 -21.96
N MET A 92 7.42 -8.64 -21.99
CA MET A 92 6.69 -9.25 -23.11
C MET A 92 6.54 -8.33 -24.32
N GLN A 93 7.00 -7.08 -24.24
CA GLN A 93 7.26 -6.27 -25.44
C GLN A 93 8.34 -6.89 -26.34
N LYS A 94 9.20 -7.77 -25.80
CA LYS A 94 10.20 -8.53 -26.58
C LYS A 94 9.56 -9.82 -27.12
N PRO A 95 9.46 -10.01 -28.45
CA PRO A 95 8.79 -11.18 -29.05
C PRO A 95 9.34 -12.52 -28.56
N ASP A 96 10.67 -12.67 -28.48
CA ASP A 96 11.30 -13.92 -28.02
C ASP A 96 10.96 -14.27 -26.57
N PHE A 97 10.85 -13.25 -25.70
CA PHE A 97 10.46 -13.48 -24.31
C PHE A 97 8.97 -13.84 -24.21
N LYS A 98 8.12 -13.15 -24.98
CA LYS A 98 6.69 -13.46 -25.07
C LYS A 98 6.48 -14.91 -25.53
N ALA A 99 7.17 -15.36 -26.58
CA ALA A 99 7.06 -16.71 -27.11
C ALA A 99 7.37 -17.77 -26.04
N ARG A 100 8.47 -17.62 -25.30
CA ARG A 100 8.83 -18.55 -24.21
C ARG A 100 7.85 -18.50 -23.03
N VAL A 101 7.22 -17.36 -22.77
CA VAL A 101 6.17 -17.24 -21.75
C VAL A 101 4.89 -17.94 -22.22
N ASP A 102 4.47 -17.72 -23.47
CA ASP A 102 3.28 -18.34 -24.05
C ASP A 102 3.39 -19.87 -24.10
N GLU A 103 4.60 -20.43 -24.31
CA GLU A 103 4.87 -21.87 -24.25
C GLU A 103 4.58 -22.50 -22.86
N LEU A 104 4.56 -21.69 -21.79
CA LEU A 104 4.27 -22.14 -20.42
C LEU A 104 2.78 -22.03 -20.06
N LEU A 105 1.94 -21.48 -20.93
CA LEU A 105 0.53 -21.23 -20.68
C LEU A 105 -0.34 -22.21 -21.48
N ASP A 106 -1.49 -22.58 -20.91
CA ASP A 106 -2.46 -23.44 -21.61
C ASP A 106 -3.04 -22.75 -22.85
N GLU A 107 -3.20 -21.42 -22.78
CA GLU A 107 -3.62 -20.56 -23.88
C GLU A 107 -2.60 -19.43 -24.06
N PRO A 108 -2.17 -19.12 -25.30
CA PRO A 108 -1.24 -18.04 -25.55
C PRO A 108 -1.88 -16.69 -25.18
N THR A 109 -1.06 -15.75 -24.72
CA THR A 109 -1.54 -14.39 -24.46
C THR A 109 -2.00 -13.69 -25.76
N PRO A 110 -2.99 -12.78 -25.69
CA PRO A 110 -3.56 -12.11 -26.87
C PRO A 110 -2.51 -11.60 -27.86
N ALA A 111 -2.83 -11.71 -29.15
CA ALA A 111 -1.92 -11.30 -30.23
C ALA A 111 -1.70 -9.79 -30.21
N ASN A 112 -0.46 -9.36 -30.48
CA ASN A 112 -0.10 -7.97 -30.50
C ASN A 112 -0.89 -7.23 -31.61
N ALA A 113 -1.68 -6.21 -31.27
CA ALA A 113 -1.89 -5.11 -32.20
C ALA A 113 -0.51 -4.44 -32.42
N GLU A 114 -0.17 -4.11 -33.66
CA GLU A 114 1.16 -3.66 -34.09
C GLU A 114 1.85 -2.73 -33.07
N GLY A 115 2.84 -3.26 -32.32
CA GLY A 115 3.80 -2.48 -31.54
C GLY A 115 3.74 -2.53 -30.00
N GLY A 116 2.85 -3.29 -29.36
CA GLY A 116 2.82 -3.40 -27.89
C GLY A 116 2.23 -4.71 -27.36
N ALA A 117 2.60 -5.11 -26.13
CA ALA A 117 1.89 -6.18 -25.43
C ALA A 117 0.42 -5.75 -25.24
N ASP A 118 -0.54 -6.58 -25.61
CA ASP A 118 -1.98 -6.29 -25.43
C ASP A 118 -2.46 -6.61 -23.99
N LEU A 119 -1.51 -6.73 -23.06
CA LEU A 119 -1.78 -7.01 -21.65
C LEU A 119 -2.24 -5.75 -20.94
N MET A 120 -3.34 -5.76 -20.21
CA MET A 120 -3.88 -4.55 -19.59
C MET A 120 -2.86 -3.74 -18.78
N GLU A 121 -2.95 -2.40 -18.89
CA GLU A 121 -2.21 -1.51 -18.01
C GLU A 121 -2.53 -1.81 -16.54
N THR A 122 -1.52 -1.76 -15.69
CA THR A 122 -1.65 -2.10 -14.27
C THR A 122 -1.26 -0.91 -13.41
N TYR A 123 -1.97 -0.66 -12.33
CA TYR A 123 -1.66 0.36 -11.35
C TYR A 123 -1.61 -0.25 -9.94
N SER A 124 -0.85 0.35 -9.03
CA SER A 124 -1.12 0.10 -7.61
C SER A 124 -2.40 0.84 -7.22
N VAL A 125 -3.12 0.38 -6.20
CA VAL A 125 -4.29 1.12 -5.68
C VAL A 125 -3.89 2.54 -5.25
N LEU A 126 -2.71 2.70 -4.66
CA LEU A 126 -2.17 4.01 -4.28
C LEU A 126 -2.03 4.94 -5.51
N GLN A 127 -1.44 4.42 -6.59
CA GLN A 127 -1.29 5.17 -7.84
C GLN A 127 -2.64 5.53 -8.44
N ALA A 128 -3.59 4.59 -8.52
CA ALA A 128 -4.91 4.85 -9.07
C ALA A 128 -5.69 5.90 -8.25
N ILE A 129 -5.58 5.89 -6.93
CA ILE A 129 -6.17 6.94 -6.07
C ILE A 129 -5.54 8.30 -6.39
N VAL A 130 -4.22 8.38 -6.57
CA VAL A 130 -3.54 9.65 -6.80
C VAL A 130 -3.81 10.19 -8.20
N GLU A 131 -3.71 9.35 -9.23
CA GLU A 131 -3.75 9.77 -10.64
C GLU A 131 -5.17 9.81 -11.21
N HIS A 132 -6.05 8.88 -10.83
CA HIS A 132 -7.39 8.80 -11.40
C HIS A 132 -8.46 9.48 -10.53
N VAL A 133 -8.26 9.48 -9.20
CA VAL A 133 -9.19 10.12 -8.26
C VAL A 133 -8.71 11.52 -7.88
N GLY A 134 -7.43 11.70 -7.60
CA GLY A 134 -6.86 12.99 -7.19
C GLY A 134 -6.92 13.21 -5.67
N ILE A 135 -5.89 13.86 -5.13
CA ILE A 135 -5.72 14.10 -3.69
C ILE A 135 -6.81 15.05 -3.16
N GLU A 136 -7.26 15.98 -3.98
CA GLU A 136 -8.31 16.95 -3.67
C GLU A 136 -9.64 16.24 -3.40
N ASN A 137 -9.96 15.22 -4.21
CA ASN A 137 -11.16 14.42 -4.01
C ASN A 137 -11.06 13.56 -2.74
N VAL A 138 -9.87 13.06 -2.40
CA VAL A 138 -9.63 12.40 -1.12
C VAL A 138 -9.86 13.38 0.04
N ALA A 139 -9.28 14.59 -0.02
CA ALA A 139 -9.44 15.62 1.00
C ALA A 139 -10.92 16.03 1.20
N SER A 140 -11.67 16.16 0.11
CA SER A 140 -13.09 16.57 0.14
C SER A 140 -14.01 15.61 0.91
N ARG A 141 -13.58 14.35 1.09
CA ARG A 141 -14.34 13.31 1.78
C ARG A 141 -13.96 13.13 3.25
N VAL A 142 -12.98 13.89 3.74
CA VAL A 142 -12.54 13.80 5.13
C VAL A 142 -13.64 14.35 6.05
N THR A 143 -14.15 13.50 6.92
CA THR A 143 -15.13 13.85 7.97
C THR A 143 -14.49 13.82 9.36
N TYR A 144 -13.44 13.02 9.52
CA TYR A 144 -12.65 12.88 10.73
C TYR A 144 -11.17 13.20 10.44
N PRO A 145 -10.77 14.49 10.43
CA PRO A 145 -9.38 14.86 10.23
C PRO A 145 -8.45 14.20 11.27
N LEU A 146 -7.30 13.72 10.83
CA LEU A 146 -6.27 13.05 11.63
C LEU A 146 -5.29 14.04 12.27
N GLU A 147 -5.79 15.20 12.65
CA GLU A 147 -4.96 16.29 13.15
C GLU A 147 -4.26 15.94 14.47
N GLY A 148 -3.01 16.37 14.58
CA GLY A 148 -2.17 16.10 15.74
C GLY A 148 -1.69 14.65 15.83
N LEU A 149 -1.92 13.82 14.81
CA LEU A 149 -1.27 12.52 14.64
C LEU A 149 0.03 12.70 13.86
N LYS A 150 1.16 12.35 14.48
CA LYS A 150 2.47 12.38 13.84
C LYS A 150 2.82 11.04 13.22
N VAL A 151 3.05 11.01 11.91
CA VAL A 151 3.34 9.76 11.19
C VAL A 151 4.59 9.87 10.34
N VAL A 152 5.19 8.70 10.06
CA VAL A 152 6.07 8.54 8.91
C VAL A 152 5.39 7.65 7.88
N THR A 153 5.63 7.94 6.62
CA THR A 153 5.17 7.15 5.48
C THR A 153 6.28 6.21 5.02
N TYR A 154 5.93 4.95 4.81
CA TYR A 154 6.84 3.90 4.39
C TYR A 154 6.28 3.19 3.16
N TYR A 155 6.78 3.62 2.00
CA TYR A 155 6.39 3.15 0.67
C TYR A 155 6.91 1.73 0.43
N GLY A 156 8.06 1.41 1.02
CA GLY A 156 8.79 0.20 0.71
C GLY A 156 9.43 0.28 -0.68
N CYS A 157 9.91 -0.86 -1.17
CA CYS A 157 10.89 -0.86 -2.24
C CYS A 157 10.34 -0.94 -3.66
N LEU A 158 9.07 -1.33 -3.86
CA LEU A 158 8.52 -1.76 -5.16
C LEU A 158 7.45 -0.81 -5.76
N LEU A 159 7.02 0.23 -5.04
CA LEU A 159 5.99 1.14 -5.55
C LEU A 159 6.50 2.05 -6.66
N SER A 160 7.71 2.59 -6.52
CA SER A 160 8.33 3.54 -7.45
C SER A 160 9.56 2.99 -8.19
N ARG A 161 9.90 1.70 -7.98
CA ARG A 161 11.09 1.08 -8.58
C ARG A 161 10.81 -0.29 -9.22
N PRO A 162 11.49 -0.63 -10.34
CA PRO A 162 12.38 0.23 -11.13
C PRO A 162 11.62 1.36 -11.84
N ALA A 163 12.17 2.59 -11.87
CA ALA A 163 11.43 3.78 -12.32
C ALA A 163 10.80 3.64 -13.72
N GLN A 164 11.55 3.04 -14.66
CA GLN A 164 11.10 2.81 -16.04
C GLN A 164 9.91 1.85 -16.19
N VAL A 165 9.65 1.02 -15.17
CA VAL A 165 8.52 0.06 -15.15
C VAL A 165 7.44 0.52 -14.19
N ALA A 166 7.83 0.97 -12.99
CA ALA A 166 6.89 1.44 -11.99
C ALA A 166 6.11 2.67 -12.48
N GLN A 167 6.78 3.61 -13.16
CA GLN A 167 6.18 4.82 -13.73
C GLN A 167 5.23 5.50 -12.73
N PHE A 168 5.67 5.62 -11.48
CA PHE A 168 4.88 6.19 -10.39
C PHE A 168 5.80 6.74 -9.31
N ASP A 169 5.60 8.01 -8.97
CA ASP A 169 6.35 8.75 -7.95
C ASP A 169 7.86 8.81 -8.21
N ASP A 170 8.60 9.53 -7.36
CA ASP A 170 10.05 9.52 -7.39
C ASP A 170 10.62 8.21 -6.79
N PRO A 171 11.60 7.55 -7.45
CA PRO A 171 12.16 6.29 -6.96
C PRO A 171 12.92 6.41 -5.63
N GLU A 172 13.42 7.59 -5.29
CA GLU A 172 14.27 7.84 -4.13
C GLU A 172 13.56 8.65 -3.05
N ASN A 173 12.76 9.67 -3.44
CA ASN A 173 12.01 10.51 -2.51
C ASN A 173 10.52 10.66 -2.91
N PRO A 174 9.74 9.57 -2.80
CA PRO A 174 8.32 9.62 -3.15
C PRO A 174 7.52 10.47 -2.15
N VAL A 175 6.46 11.10 -2.65
CA VAL A 175 5.61 12.05 -1.89
C VAL A 175 4.12 11.75 -1.96
N SER A 176 3.66 10.82 -2.79
CA SER A 176 2.23 10.59 -3.01
C SER A 176 1.49 10.12 -1.74
N LEU A 177 2.08 9.17 -1.01
CA LEU A 177 1.51 8.70 0.25
C LEU A 177 1.60 9.78 1.34
N ASP A 178 2.64 10.62 1.31
CA ASP A 178 2.75 11.77 2.21
C ASP A 178 1.60 12.74 1.97
N ASN A 179 1.33 13.04 0.70
CA ASN A 179 0.29 13.98 0.31
C ASN A 179 -1.10 13.45 0.66
N ILE A 180 -1.35 12.14 0.52
CA ILE A 180 -2.56 11.51 1.05
C ILE A 180 -2.64 11.75 2.56
N MET A 181 -1.61 11.39 3.34
CA MET A 181 -1.67 11.52 4.80
C MET A 181 -1.85 12.98 5.25
N ARG A 182 -1.21 13.95 4.57
CA ARG A 182 -1.43 15.39 4.81
C ARG A 182 -2.86 15.82 4.46
N ALA A 183 -3.42 15.31 3.36
CA ALA A 183 -4.81 15.59 2.97
C ALA A 183 -5.81 15.03 3.99
N LEU A 184 -5.47 13.95 4.70
CA LEU A 184 -6.26 13.45 5.83
C LEU A 184 -6.07 14.27 7.11
N GLY A 185 -5.17 15.26 7.14
CA GLY A 185 -4.88 16.12 8.29
C GLY A 185 -3.73 15.64 9.19
N ALA A 186 -3.03 14.56 8.85
CA ALA A 186 -1.92 14.06 9.66
C ALA A 186 -0.63 14.90 9.48
N GLU A 187 0.19 14.97 10.52
CA GLU A 187 1.52 15.57 10.48
C GLU A 187 2.53 14.53 9.95
N VAL A 188 2.92 14.65 8.68
CA VAL A 188 3.90 13.75 8.05
C VAL A 188 5.32 14.23 8.35
N LEU A 189 6.03 13.47 9.17
CA LEU A 189 7.40 13.77 9.56
C LEU A 189 8.40 13.39 8.46
N PRO A 190 9.51 14.13 8.31
CA PRO A 190 10.59 13.76 7.41
C PRO A 190 11.15 12.37 7.75
N PHE A 191 11.26 11.51 6.74
CA PHE A 191 11.72 10.14 6.94
C PHE A 191 12.65 9.71 5.80
N ALA A 192 13.92 9.48 6.12
CA ALA A 192 14.92 9.12 5.13
C ALA A 192 14.79 7.67 4.63
N LEU A 193 14.07 6.80 5.34
CA LEU A 193 13.99 5.37 5.02
C LEU A 193 12.68 4.99 4.30
N LYS A 194 12.01 5.95 3.65
CA LYS A 194 10.73 5.76 2.93
C LYS A 194 10.73 4.58 1.96
N THR A 195 11.83 4.39 1.23
CA THR A 195 11.98 3.43 0.12
C THR A 195 12.95 2.28 0.44
N GLU A 196 13.48 2.26 1.66
CA GLU A 196 14.40 1.23 2.13
C GLU A 196 13.72 -0.13 2.22
N CYS A 197 14.48 -1.21 2.07
CA CYS A 197 13.90 -2.55 2.09
C CYS A 197 13.57 -3.01 3.53
N CYS A 198 12.37 -3.55 3.76
CA CYS A 198 12.00 -4.16 5.04
C CYS A 198 12.57 -5.58 5.23
N GLY A 199 13.16 -6.17 4.19
CA GLY A 199 13.73 -7.52 4.20
C GLY A 199 12.74 -8.67 4.05
N ALA A 200 11.49 -8.42 3.64
CA ALA A 200 10.44 -9.45 3.62
C ALA A 200 10.79 -10.70 2.79
N ALA A 201 11.50 -10.56 1.67
CA ALA A 201 11.94 -11.69 0.85
C ALA A 201 12.87 -12.66 1.61
N MET A 202 13.60 -12.16 2.61
CA MET A 202 14.48 -12.96 3.48
C MET A 202 13.74 -13.49 4.72
N GLY A 203 12.42 -13.28 4.81
CA GLY A 203 11.57 -13.63 5.93
C GLY A 203 11.60 -15.09 6.35
N ILE A 204 11.93 -16.00 5.41
CA ILE A 204 12.08 -17.44 5.62
C ILE A 204 13.56 -17.86 5.60
N PRO A 205 14.38 -17.51 4.58
CA PRO A 205 15.74 -18.02 4.48
C PRO A 205 16.68 -17.50 5.58
N ASP A 206 16.54 -16.24 5.98
CA ASP A 206 17.36 -15.66 7.04
C ASP A 206 16.60 -14.57 7.79
N VAL A 207 15.98 -14.96 8.91
CA VAL A 207 15.20 -14.06 9.77
C VAL A 207 16.01 -12.92 10.39
N ARG A 208 17.34 -12.97 10.36
CA ARG A 208 18.20 -11.89 10.88
C ARG A 208 18.12 -10.66 9.99
N VAL A 209 18.00 -10.85 8.68
CA VAL A 209 17.89 -9.76 7.69
C VAL A 209 16.65 -8.89 7.93
N PRO A 210 15.40 -9.41 7.88
CA PRO A 210 14.23 -8.60 8.14
C PRO A 210 14.21 -8.05 9.56
N GLY A 211 14.74 -8.77 10.56
CA GLY A 211 14.83 -8.29 11.93
C GLY A 211 15.74 -7.06 12.07
N SER A 212 16.90 -7.07 11.40
CA SER A 212 17.83 -5.94 11.39
C SER A 212 17.26 -4.75 10.62
N LEU A 213 16.77 -4.98 9.39
CA LEU A 213 16.25 -3.92 8.53
C LEU A 213 14.99 -3.27 9.10
N SER A 214 14.01 -4.08 9.53
CA SER A 214 12.77 -3.56 10.15
C SER A 214 13.07 -2.89 11.48
N GLY A 215 14.04 -3.39 12.25
CA GLY A 215 14.51 -2.75 13.47
C GLY A 215 15.07 -1.36 13.21
N ARG A 216 15.92 -1.19 12.19
CA ARG A 216 16.44 0.13 11.77
C ARG A 216 15.31 1.08 11.36
N ILE A 217 14.33 0.60 10.60
CA ILE A 217 13.17 1.42 10.16
C ILE A 217 12.37 1.91 11.37
N LEU A 218 12.00 1.01 12.28
CA LEU A 218 11.18 1.34 13.46
C LEU A 218 11.94 2.22 14.47
N ASP A 219 13.23 1.94 14.71
CA ASP A 219 14.09 2.75 15.58
C ASP A 219 14.19 4.19 15.04
N THR A 220 14.40 4.34 13.73
CA THR A 220 14.47 5.65 13.07
C THR A 220 13.14 6.38 13.13
N ALA A 221 12.02 5.68 12.89
CA ALA A 221 10.68 6.26 12.97
C ALA A 221 10.39 6.80 14.39
N LYS A 222 10.78 6.06 15.44
CA LYS A 222 10.68 6.54 16.82
C LYS A 222 11.62 7.70 17.10
N ALA A 223 12.85 7.67 16.57
CA ALA A 223 13.84 8.72 16.79
C ALA A 223 13.42 10.07 16.21
N VAL A 224 12.69 10.09 15.09
CA VAL A 224 12.11 11.33 14.54
C VAL A 224 10.82 11.76 15.23
N GLY A 225 10.32 11.00 16.20
CA GLY A 225 9.13 11.32 17.00
C GLY A 225 7.80 10.89 16.38
N ALA A 226 7.81 9.91 15.46
CA ALA A 226 6.58 9.38 14.90
C ALA A 226 5.78 8.60 15.95
N GLU A 227 4.46 8.73 15.88
CA GLU A 227 3.50 7.98 16.71
C GLU A 227 2.95 6.76 15.98
N ALA A 228 3.05 6.72 14.64
CA ALA A 228 2.70 5.57 13.81
C ALA A 228 3.52 5.51 12.51
N VAL A 229 3.57 4.32 11.91
CA VAL A 229 4.08 4.11 10.55
C VAL A 229 2.91 3.81 9.61
N ILE A 230 2.86 4.48 8.47
CA ILE A 230 1.87 4.22 7.43
C ILE A 230 2.54 3.48 6.28
N THR A 231 2.00 2.34 5.87
CA THR A 231 2.54 1.55 4.75
C THR A 231 1.49 1.18 3.72
N ALA A 232 1.95 0.85 2.52
CA ALA A 232 1.13 0.43 1.39
C ALA A 232 1.42 -1.02 0.95
N CYS A 233 2.28 -1.75 1.66
CA CYS A 233 2.70 -3.09 1.28
C CYS A 233 2.37 -4.11 2.38
N PRO A 234 1.65 -5.21 2.07
CA PRO A 234 1.30 -6.23 3.05
C PRO A 234 2.52 -6.93 3.66
N LEU A 235 3.57 -7.16 2.84
CA LEU A 235 4.81 -7.77 3.32
C LEU A 235 5.62 -6.83 4.22
N CYS A 236 5.61 -5.53 3.92
CA CYS A 236 6.20 -4.52 4.78
C CYS A 236 5.48 -4.44 6.11
N HIS A 237 4.14 -4.43 6.09
CA HIS A 237 3.31 -4.43 7.30
C HIS A 237 3.61 -5.64 8.17
N MET A 238 3.63 -6.86 7.61
CA MET A 238 3.99 -8.07 8.36
C MET A 238 5.36 -7.94 9.09
N ASN A 239 6.35 -7.32 8.46
CA ASN A 239 7.66 -7.13 9.06
C ASN A 239 7.69 -6.02 10.11
N LEU A 240 6.97 -4.93 9.88
CA LEU A 240 6.99 -3.75 10.75
C LEU A 240 5.99 -3.83 11.90
N ASP A 241 4.92 -4.61 11.79
CA ASP A 241 3.87 -4.78 12.80
C ASP A 241 4.02 -6.11 13.56
N LEU A 242 3.79 -7.23 12.88
CA LEU A 242 3.79 -8.56 13.49
C LEU A 242 5.16 -8.94 14.07
N ARG A 243 6.24 -8.59 13.37
CA ARG A 243 7.61 -9.01 13.73
C ARG A 243 8.36 -8.02 14.63
N GLN A 244 7.71 -7.02 15.23
CA GLN A 244 8.40 -6.04 16.09
C GLN A 244 9.21 -6.65 17.24
N ARG A 245 8.72 -7.74 17.87
CA ARG A 245 9.47 -8.43 18.93
C ARG A 245 10.75 -9.08 18.39
N GLN A 246 10.67 -9.70 17.21
CA GLN A 246 11.82 -10.29 16.53
C GLN A 246 12.83 -9.20 16.14
N ALA A 247 12.35 -8.09 15.57
CA ALA A 247 13.17 -6.95 15.21
C ALA A 247 13.89 -6.35 16.44
N ALA A 248 13.18 -6.15 17.55
CA ALA A 248 13.73 -5.63 18.81
C ALA A 248 14.85 -6.54 19.34
N ARG A 249 14.62 -7.86 19.37
CA ARG A 249 15.62 -8.84 19.83
C ARG A 249 16.89 -8.81 18.97
N ILE A 250 16.75 -8.82 17.63
CA ILE A 250 17.89 -8.87 16.70
C ILE A 250 18.67 -7.56 16.71
N SER A 251 17.98 -6.43 16.76
CA SER A 251 18.59 -5.09 16.82
C SER A 251 19.11 -4.71 18.21
N LYS A 252 18.92 -5.58 19.22
CA LYS A 252 19.26 -5.31 20.64
C LYS A 252 18.59 -4.02 21.15
N LYS A 253 17.33 -3.81 20.76
CA LYS A 253 16.50 -2.67 21.16
C LYS A 253 15.36 -3.13 22.07
N SER A 254 14.79 -2.18 22.81
CA SER A 254 13.52 -2.39 23.49
C SER A 254 12.38 -2.53 22.48
N PHE A 255 11.26 -3.10 22.90
CA PHE A 255 10.07 -3.20 22.05
C PHE A 255 9.68 -1.81 21.52
N PHE A 256 9.49 -1.71 20.20
CA PHE A 256 9.21 -0.43 19.55
C PHE A 256 7.82 0.08 19.93
N GLY A 257 6.80 -0.79 19.89
CA GLY A 257 5.44 -0.45 20.31
C GLY A 257 4.80 0.63 19.44
N LEU A 258 5.22 0.70 18.18
CA LEU A 258 4.76 1.71 17.23
C LEU A 258 3.66 1.08 16.36
N PRO A 259 2.40 1.54 16.42
CA PRO A 259 1.35 1.01 15.55
C PRO A 259 1.71 1.22 14.07
N VAL A 260 1.46 0.20 13.25
CA VAL A 260 1.66 0.25 11.81
C VAL A 260 0.32 0.06 11.12
N PHE A 261 -0.08 1.06 10.34
CA PHE A 261 -1.36 1.05 9.63
C PHE A 261 -1.12 0.90 8.14
N TYR A 262 -2.07 0.26 7.46
CA TYR A 262 -2.22 0.47 6.03
C TYR A 262 -2.79 1.87 5.79
N TYR A 263 -2.34 2.55 4.74
CA TYR A 263 -2.87 3.89 4.41
C TYR A 263 -4.38 3.87 4.14
N THR A 264 -4.92 2.77 3.60
CA THR A 264 -6.36 2.58 3.40
C THR A 264 -7.14 2.52 4.72
N GLN A 265 -6.56 1.95 5.79
CA GLN A 265 -7.19 2.00 7.12
C GLN A 265 -7.27 3.44 7.63
N MET A 266 -6.23 4.25 7.38
CA MET A 266 -6.23 5.66 7.77
C MET A 266 -7.20 6.50 6.94
N ILE A 267 -7.31 6.24 5.63
CA ILE A 267 -8.32 6.88 4.78
C ILE A 267 -9.73 6.50 5.29
N ALA A 268 -9.99 5.22 5.53
CA ALA A 268 -11.28 4.74 6.05
C ALA A 268 -11.64 5.39 7.39
N LEU A 269 -10.66 5.53 8.30
CA LEU A 269 -10.82 6.24 9.56
C LEU A 269 -11.19 7.71 9.32
N ALA A 270 -10.44 8.39 8.45
CA ALA A 270 -10.63 9.80 8.17
C ALA A 270 -11.94 10.11 7.43
N PHE A 271 -12.46 9.15 6.67
CA PHE A 271 -13.78 9.24 6.02
C PHE A 271 -14.93 8.93 6.98
N GLY A 272 -14.63 8.46 8.20
CA GLY A 272 -15.65 8.08 9.18
C GLY A 272 -16.40 6.80 8.77
N LEU A 273 -15.74 5.89 8.05
CA LEU A 273 -16.33 4.60 7.68
C LEU A 273 -16.55 3.72 8.93
N PRO A 274 -17.47 2.72 8.86
CA PRO A 274 -17.71 1.82 9.98
C PRO A 274 -16.43 1.12 10.48
N LYS A 275 -16.35 0.81 11.78
CA LYS A 275 -15.18 0.17 12.41
C LYS A 275 -14.72 -1.11 11.68
N ASP A 276 -15.68 -1.91 11.23
CA ASP A 276 -15.41 -3.16 10.52
C ASP A 276 -14.74 -2.96 9.16
N ALA A 277 -14.84 -1.77 8.56
CA ALA A 277 -14.14 -1.43 7.33
C ALA A 277 -12.62 -1.28 7.52
N MET A 278 -12.17 -0.92 8.74
CA MET A 278 -10.75 -0.72 9.02
C MET A 278 -10.08 -1.97 9.58
N ARG A 279 -10.83 -2.86 10.27
CA ARG A 279 -10.30 -4.08 10.88
C ARG A 279 -9.06 -3.87 11.75
N LEU A 280 -9.07 -2.79 12.56
CA LEU A 280 -7.96 -2.43 13.44
C LEU A 280 -7.69 -3.48 14.53
N ASP A 281 -8.66 -4.37 14.80
CA ASP A 281 -8.52 -5.56 15.65
C ASP A 281 -7.43 -6.53 15.17
N LYS A 282 -7.04 -6.46 13.90
CA LYS A 282 -6.04 -7.35 13.30
C LYS A 282 -4.60 -6.87 13.43
N LEU A 283 -4.37 -5.62 13.87
CA LEU A 283 -3.02 -5.11 14.06
C LEU A 283 -2.35 -5.76 15.28
N ALA A 284 -1.12 -6.21 15.11
CA ALA A 284 -0.35 -6.89 16.15
C ALA A 284 0.10 -5.92 17.26
N VAL A 285 0.38 -4.67 16.91
CA VAL A 285 0.55 -3.58 17.88
C VAL A 285 -0.79 -2.87 18.07
N ASN A 286 -1.30 -2.92 19.30
CA ASN A 286 -2.59 -2.33 19.66
C ASN A 286 -2.66 -0.83 19.29
N PRO A 287 -3.54 -0.42 18.35
CA PRO A 287 -3.62 0.96 17.89
C PRO A 287 -4.49 1.85 18.78
N TYR A 288 -5.39 1.27 19.59
CA TYR A 288 -6.42 2.03 20.33
C TYR A 288 -5.86 3.05 21.31
N PRO A 289 -4.78 2.78 22.09
CA PRO A 289 -4.19 3.79 22.96
C PRO A 289 -3.72 5.06 22.22
N LEU A 290 -3.33 4.93 20.95
CA LEU A 290 -2.98 6.07 20.11
C LEU A 290 -4.25 6.77 19.59
N LEU A 291 -5.23 6.00 19.11
CA LEU A 291 -6.48 6.54 18.59
C LEU A 291 -7.29 7.30 19.66
N ASP A 292 -7.32 6.79 20.89
CA ASP A 292 -7.96 7.46 22.02
C ASP A 292 -7.27 8.79 22.32
N LYS A 293 -5.92 8.83 22.31
CA LYS A 293 -5.16 10.08 22.47
C LYS A 293 -5.48 11.09 21.37
N ILE A 294 -5.61 10.65 20.12
CA ILE A 294 -5.97 11.52 18.99
C ILE A 294 -7.38 12.07 19.17
N ALA A 295 -8.33 11.23 19.58
CA ALA A 295 -9.70 11.66 19.86
C ALA A 295 -9.75 12.72 20.97
N GLU A 296 -9.00 12.54 22.05
CA GLU A 296 -8.92 13.52 23.14
C GLU A 296 -8.23 14.83 22.70
N ARG A 297 -7.13 14.75 21.95
CA ARG A 297 -6.47 15.94 21.37
C ARG A 297 -7.43 16.75 20.49
N ARG A 298 -8.24 16.06 19.67
CA ARG A 298 -9.25 16.70 18.82
C ARG A 298 -10.33 17.38 19.65
N LYS A 299 -10.89 16.71 20.66
CA LYS A 299 -11.90 17.31 21.56
C LYS A 299 -11.36 18.57 22.23
N ALA A 300 -10.13 18.52 22.73
CA ALA A 300 -9.49 19.67 23.37
C ALA A 300 -9.31 20.86 22.41
N ARG A 301 -8.91 20.60 21.15
CA ARG A 301 -8.80 21.65 20.12
C ARG A 301 -10.14 22.29 19.80
N VAL A 302 -11.17 21.48 19.53
CA VAL A 302 -12.51 21.99 19.19
C VAL A 302 -13.08 22.82 20.35
N ALA A 303 -12.85 22.40 21.60
CA ALA A 303 -13.23 23.19 22.77
C ALA A 303 -12.51 24.55 22.81
N ALA A 304 -11.19 24.57 22.59
CA ALA A 304 -10.40 25.81 22.57
C ALA A 304 -10.82 26.77 21.45
N GLU A 305 -11.15 26.26 20.26
CA GLU A 305 -11.64 27.08 19.14
C GLU A 305 -13.01 27.71 19.45
N LEU A 306 -13.92 26.93 20.05
CA LEU A 306 -15.23 27.44 20.48
C LEU A 306 -15.09 28.52 21.56
N GLU A 307 -14.15 28.37 22.50
CA GLU A 307 -13.85 29.38 23.51
C GLU A 307 -13.26 30.66 22.89
N SER A 308 -12.33 30.52 21.95
CA SER A 308 -11.74 31.66 21.23
C SER A 308 -12.79 32.43 20.42
N MET A 309 -13.69 31.72 19.72
CA MET A 309 -14.79 32.34 18.98
C MET A 309 -15.78 33.08 19.89
N LYS A 310 -16.10 32.51 21.06
CA LYS A 310 -16.95 33.17 22.06
C LYS A 310 -16.28 34.43 22.61
N ALA A 311 -14.98 34.39 22.88
CA ALA A 311 -14.23 35.55 23.35
C ALA A 311 -14.14 36.65 22.29
N ALA A 312 -13.96 36.30 21.02
CA ALA A 312 -13.93 37.25 19.91
C ALA A 312 -15.31 37.89 19.64
N GLY A 313 -16.40 37.12 19.74
CA GLY A 313 -17.77 37.62 19.56
C GLY A 313 -18.33 38.41 20.75
N ALA A 314 -17.74 38.28 21.94
CA ALA A 314 -18.08 39.10 23.11
C ALA A 314 -17.34 40.45 23.13
N ALA A 315 -16.35 40.64 22.26
CA ALA A 315 -15.56 41.86 22.11
C ALA A 315 -16.05 42.78 20.96
N SER A 316 -17.12 42.39 20.27
CA SER A 316 -17.81 43.11 19.18
C SER A 316 -19.21 43.53 19.61
#